data_AF-A0A7W6H5L8-F1
#
_entry.id   AF-A0A7W6H5L8-F1
#
_cell.length_a   1.000
_cell.length_b   1.000
_cell.length_c   1.000
_cell.angle_alpha   90.00
_cell.angle_beta   90.00
_cell.angle_gamma   90.00
#
_symmetry.space_group_name_H-M   'P 1'
#
loop_
_entity.id
_entity.type
_entity.pdbx_description
1 polymer ?
#
loop_
_entity_poly.entity_id
_entity_poly.type
_entity_poly.pdbx_seq_one_letter_code
_entity_poly.pdbx_strand_id
1 'polypeptide(L)'
;MADDVLTFTRQVLDNAEAAVRAARMGVDQMAAHPAVAVAGEHAGTDPFVFHLAIFVLAIFVGYYVVWSVTPALHTPLMAVTNAISSVIIVGALLAVGLAASGAATFFGFVGLVLASVNIVGGFLVTQRMLAMYKKKDR
;
A
#
# COMPACT_ATOMS: atom_id res chain seq x y z
N MET A 1 -5.50 16.29 56.11
CA MET A 1 -6.24 16.95 55.00
C MET A 1 -5.30 17.44 53.90
N ALA A 2 -4.33 18.31 54.16
CA ALA A 2 -3.34 18.72 53.12
C ALA A 2 -2.45 17.54 52.67
N ASP A 3 -2.00 16.70 53.61
CA ASP A 3 -1.16 15.53 53.31
C ASP A 3 -1.92 14.42 52.56
N ASP A 4 -3.22 14.26 52.82
CA ASP A 4 -4.07 13.29 52.11
C ASP A 4 -4.26 13.69 50.64
N VAL A 5 -4.43 14.98 50.37
CA VAL A 5 -4.55 15.53 49.01
C VAL A 5 -3.23 15.39 48.25
N LEU A 6 -2.09 15.62 48.91
CA LEU A 6 -0.77 15.43 48.30
C LEU A 6 -0.49 13.95 47.99
N THR A 7 -0.91 13.05 48.88
CA THR A 7 -0.76 11.60 48.70
C THR A 7 -1.65 11.10 47.56
N PHE A 8 -2.90 11.57 47.50
CA PHE A 8 -3.81 11.29 46.40
C PHE A 8 -3.27 11.80 45.05
N THR A 9 -2.74 13.02 45.03
CA THR A 9 -2.19 13.62 43.81
C THR A 9 -0.96 12.85 43.31
N ARG A 10 -0.07 12.42 44.21
CA ARG A 10 1.07 11.55 43.85
C ARG A 10 0.60 10.21 43.28
N GLN A 11 -0.40 9.60 43.90
CA GLN A 11 -0.93 8.33 43.43
C GLN A 11 -1.58 8.43 42.05
N VAL A 12 -2.27 9.54 41.75
CA VAL A 12 -2.78 9.83 40.41
C VAL A 12 -1.64 10.02 39.40
N LEU A 13 -0.56 10.69 39.80
CA LEU A 13 0.63 10.88 38.95
C LEU A 13 1.32 9.54 38.64
N ASP A 14 1.50 8.68 39.64
CA ASP A 14 2.14 7.37 39.48
C ASP A 14 1.33 6.45 38.55
N ASN A 15 -0.01 6.50 38.67
CA ASN A 15 -0.92 5.79 37.76
C ASN A 15 -0.84 6.33 36.33
N ALA A 16 -0.70 7.65 36.16
CA ALA A 16 -0.54 8.28 34.85
C ALA A 16 0.81 7.91 34.21
N GLU A 17 1.90 7.88 34.98
CA GLU A 17 3.21 7.43 34.49
C GLU A 17 3.20 5.96 34.08
N ALA A 18 2.52 5.09 34.85
CA ALA A 18 2.36 3.69 34.50
C ALA A 18 1.60 3.53 33.16
N ALA A 19 0.54 4.31 32.96
CA ALA A 19 -0.20 4.33 31.70
C ALA A 19 0.65 4.82 30.52
N VAL A 20 1.46 5.86 30.70
CA VAL A 20 2.38 6.38 29.67
C VAL A 20 3.48 5.38 29.34
N ARG A 21 4.04 4.67 30.34
CA ARG A 21 5.03 3.60 30.12
C ARG A 21 4.44 2.43 29.34
N ALA A 22 3.22 2.01 29.68
CA ALA A 22 2.51 0.96 28.94
C ALA A 22 2.23 1.35 27.48
N ALA A 23 1.85 2.62 27.24
CA ALA A 23 1.64 3.15 25.89
C ALA A 23 2.94 3.16 25.07
N ARG A 24 4.08 3.54 25.68
CA ARG A 24 5.40 3.49 25.02
C ARG A 24 5.81 2.07 24.67
N MET A 25 5.62 1.11 25.59
CA MET A 25 5.88 -0.30 25.31
C MET A 25 5.05 -0.83 24.14
N GLY A 26 3.79 -0.41 24.00
CA GLY A 26 2.95 -0.75 22.85
C GLY A 26 3.48 -0.18 21.53
N VAL A 27 3.96 1.06 21.54
CA VAL A 27 4.60 1.70 20.36
C VAL A 27 5.90 0.98 19.99
N ASP A 28 6.74 0.67 20.97
CA ASP A 28 8.01 -0.05 20.75
C ASP A 28 7.76 -1.48 20.21
N GLN A 29 6.69 -2.14 20.66
CA GLN A 29 6.29 -3.47 20.20
C GLN A 29 5.69 -3.44 18.78
N MET A 30 5.05 -2.33 18.39
CA MET A 30 4.66 -2.06 17.01
C MET A 30 5.87 -1.77 16.12
N ALA A 31 6.87 -1.05 16.62
CA ALA A 31 8.13 -0.80 15.92
C ALA A 31 8.98 -2.08 15.76
N ALA A 32 8.87 -3.03 16.69
CA ALA A 32 9.53 -4.32 16.64
C ALA A 32 8.80 -5.37 15.76
N HIS A 33 7.67 -5.02 15.13
CA HIS A 33 7.03 -5.93 14.18
C HIS A 33 7.96 -6.21 12.99
N PRO A 34 8.06 -7.47 12.53
CA PRO A 34 8.95 -7.84 11.44
C PRO A 34 8.65 -7.08 10.14
N ALA A 35 7.39 -6.68 9.90
CA ALA A 35 7.02 -5.82 8.78
C ALA A 35 7.67 -4.42 8.81
N VAL A 36 7.99 -3.90 10.00
CA VAL A 36 8.69 -2.62 10.20
C VAL A 36 10.20 -2.82 10.18
N ALA A 37 10.70 -3.97 10.65
CA ALA A 37 12.11 -4.31 10.63
C ALA A 37 12.70 -4.39 9.21
N VAL A 38 11.97 -4.96 8.23
CA VAL A 38 12.42 -4.99 6.82
C VAL A 38 12.55 -3.57 6.23
N ALA A 39 11.76 -2.61 6.71
CA ALA A 39 11.88 -1.21 6.31
C ALA A 39 13.08 -0.50 6.96
N GLY A 40 13.51 -0.94 8.16
CA GLY A 40 14.59 -0.31 8.94
C GLY A 40 16.01 -0.82 8.67
N GLU A 41 16.20 -1.99 8.06
CA GLU A 41 17.53 -2.57 7.78
C GLU A 41 18.36 -1.80 6.73
N HIS A 42 17.78 -0.81 6.05
CA HIS A 42 18.42 -0.07 4.96
C HIS A 42 19.18 1.19 5.42
N ALA A 43 19.41 1.34 6.72
CA ALA A 43 20.04 2.53 7.32
C ALA A 43 21.45 2.89 6.77
N GLY A 44 22.06 2.06 5.93
CA GLY A 44 23.35 2.32 5.26
C GLY A 44 23.29 2.51 3.74
N THR A 45 22.13 2.41 3.08
CA THR A 45 22.00 2.54 1.61
C THR A 45 21.17 3.78 1.26
N ASP A 46 21.63 4.57 0.30
CA ASP A 46 20.87 5.72 -0.20
C ASP A 46 19.45 5.27 -0.62
N PRO A 47 18.36 5.93 -0.14
CA PRO A 47 17.00 5.59 -0.50
C PRO A 47 16.80 5.47 -2.01
N PHE A 48 17.44 6.32 -2.81
CA PHE A 48 17.38 6.23 -4.27
C PHE A 48 17.95 4.91 -4.78
N VAL A 49 19.14 4.51 -4.31
CA VAL A 49 19.79 3.25 -4.71
C VAL A 49 18.93 2.05 -4.32
N PHE A 50 18.28 2.11 -3.16
CA PHE A 50 17.34 1.07 -2.72
C PHE A 50 16.11 0.95 -3.65
N HIS A 51 15.43 2.07 -3.94
CA HIS A 51 14.29 2.06 -4.86
C HIS A 51 14.70 1.67 -6.29
N LEU A 52 15.90 2.06 -6.72
CA LEU A 52 16.47 1.67 -8.00
C LEU A 52 16.74 0.17 -8.06
N ALA A 53 17.26 -0.43 -6.99
CA ALA A 53 17.46 -1.87 -6.91
C ALA A 53 16.13 -2.63 -7.02
N ILE A 54 15.09 -2.20 -6.28
CA ILE A 54 13.73 -2.77 -6.39
C ILE A 54 13.20 -2.63 -7.81
N PHE A 55 13.35 -1.46 -8.43
CA PHE A 55 12.90 -1.20 -9.79
C PHE A 55 13.56 -2.16 -10.79
N VAL A 56 14.89 -2.33 -10.71
CA VAL A 56 15.64 -3.24 -11.59
C VAL A 56 15.22 -4.70 -11.35
N LEU A 57 15.11 -5.15 -10.10
CA LEU A 57 14.62 -6.49 -9.79
C LEU A 57 13.20 -6.73 -10.31
N ALA A 58 12.31 -5.74 -10.19
CA ALA A 58 10.95 -5.83 -10.68
C ALA A 58 10.88 -5.99 -12.21
N ILE A 59 11.79 -5.36 -12.97
CA ILE A 59 11.91 -5.55 -14.42
C ILE A 59 12.27 -7.01 -14.74
N PHE A 60 13.26 -7.58 -14.06
CA PHE A 60 13.64 -8.99 -14.25
C PHE A 60 12.46 -9.92 -13.97
N VAL A 61 11.78 -9.74 -12.85
CA VAL A 61 10.59 -10.54 -12.50
C VAL A 61 9.51 -10.39 -13.57
N GLY A 62 9.20 -9.17 -14.01
CA GLY A 62 8.20 -8.91 -15.04
C GLY A 62 8.52 -9.60 -16.37
N TYR A 63 9.78 -9.59 -16.78
CA TYR A 63 10.24 -10.26 -17.99
C TYR A 63 10.02 -11.77 -17.94
N TYR A 64 10.46 -12.44 -16.87
CA TYR A 64 10.28 -13.89 -16.72
C TYR A 64 8.81 -14.30 -16.60
N VAL A 65 7.98 -13.48 -15.94
CA VAL A 65 6.53 -13.73 -15.81
C VAL A 65 5.82 -13.66 -17.16
N VAL A 66 6.12 -12.65 -17.98
CA VAL A 66 5.47 -12.47 -19.29
C VAL A 66 5.98 -13.47 -20.33
N TRP A 67 7.25 -13.86 -20.28
CA TRP A 67 7.79 -14.82 -21.26
C TRP A 67 7.26 -16.25 -21.05
N SER A 68 6.81 -16.58 -19.84
CA SER A 68 6.34 -17.93 -19.50
C SER A 68 4.85 -18.18 -19.82
N VAL A 69 4.22 -17.35 -20.66
CA VAL A 69 2.80 -17.49 -21.03
C VAL A 69 2.61 -18.32 -22.30
N THR A 70 1.48 -19.03 -22.40
CA THR A 70 1.14 -19.76 -23.62
C THR A 70 0.69 -18.78 -24.73
N PRO A 71 1.00 -19.04 -26.03
CA PRO A 71 0.67 -18.11 -27.11
C PRO A 71 -0.80 -17.75 -27.24
N ALA A 72 -1.69 -18.66 -26.86
CA ALA A 72 -3.14 -18.44 -26.85
C ALA A 72 -3.59 -17.36 -25.84
N LEU A 73 -2.75 -17.01 -24.86
CA LEU A 73 -3.07 -16.09 -23.79
C LEU A 73 -2.49 -14.68 -23.99
N HIS A 74 -1.80 -14.37 -25.10
CA HIS A 74 -1.24 -13.02 -25.30
C HIS A 74 -2.33 -11.93 -25.32
N THR A 75 -3.48 -12.19 -25.94
CA THR A 75 -4.59 -11.22 -25.97
C THR A 75 -5.24 -11.03 -24.58
N PRO A 76 -5.57 -12.11 -23.83
CA PRO A 76 -5.96 -11.97 -22.42
C PRO A 76 -4.90 -11.31 -21.54
N LEU A 77 -3.61 -11.61 -21.75
CA LEU A 77 -2.51 -11.03 -20.98
C LEU A 77 -2.42 -9.51 -21.20
N MET A 78 -2.60 -9.06 -22.44
CA MET A 78 -2.66 -7.64 -22.77
C MET A 78 -3.81 -6.92 -22.03
N ALA A 79 -4.95 -7.59 -21.86
CA ALA A 79 -6.06 -7.04 -21.09
C ALA A 79 -5.74 -6.97 -19.58
N VAL A 80 -5.08 -8.00 -19.03
CA VAL A 80 -4.61 -8.02 -17.64
C VAL A 80 -3.60 -6.90 -17.37
N THR A 81 -2.60 -6.72 -18.23
CA THR A 81 -1.58 -5.67 -18.03
C THR A 81 -2.18 -4.27 -18.11
N ASN A 82 -3.21 -4.07 -18.95
CA ASN A 82 -3.99 -2.84 -18.94
C ASN A 82 -4.69 -2.61 -17.59
N ALA A 83 -5.33 -3.63 -17.02
CA ALA A 83 -5.96 -3.53 -15.71
C ALA A 83 -4.93 -3.24 -14.58
N ILE A 84 -3.79 -3.94 -14.59
CA ILE A 84 -2.71 -3.76 -13.58
C ILE A 84 -2.08 -2.37 -13.65
N SER A 85 -2.00 -1.77 -14.84
CA SER A 85 -1.46 -0.40 -15.00
C SER A 85 -2.22 0.65 -14.17
N SER A 86 -3.43 0.32 -13.69
CA SER A 86 -4.24 1.17 -12.83
C SER A 86 -3.70 1.36 -11.40
N VAL A 87 -2.49 0.89 -11.09
CA VAL A 87 -1.77 1.21 -9.84
C VAL A 87 -1.66 2.71 -9.57
N ILE A 88 -1.80 3.53 -10.63
CA ILE A 88 -1.91 4.99 -10.59
C ILE A 88 -2.98 5.48 -9.60
N ILE A 89 -4.00 4.67 -9.28
CA ILE A 89 -5.01 5.00 -8.28
C ILE A 89 -4.41 5.37 -6.91
N VAL A 90 -3.27 4.77 -6.53
CA VAL A 90 -2.57 5.08 -5.28
C VAL A 90 -2.10 6.54 -5.30
N GLY A 91 -1.52 6.99 -6.42
CA GLY A 91 -1.10 8.39 -6.59
C GLY A 91 -2.29 9.36 -6.56
N ALA A 92 -3.41 8.99 -7.18
CA ALA A 92 -4.63 9.80 -7.15
C ALA A 92 -5.22 9.93 -5.73
N LEU A 93 -5.22 8.84 -4.96
CA LEU A 93 -5.67 8.86 -3.56
C LEU A 93 -4.78 9.75 -2.69
N LEU A 94 -3.46 9.69 -2.85
CA LEU A 94 -2.53 10.58 -2.15
C LEU A 94 -2.77 12.05 -2.54
N ALA A 95 -2.99 12.33 -3.82
CA ALA A 95 -3.27 13.67 -4.32
C ALA A 95 -4.61 14.24 -3.80
N VAL A 96 -5.63 13.42 -3.57
CA VAL A 96 -6.90 13.88 -2.97
C VAL A 96 -6.81 13.97 -1.44
N GLY A 97 -6.18 12.98 -0.80
CA GLY A 97 -6.18 12.85 0.66
C GLY A 97 -5.18 13.73 1.38
N LEU A 98 -4.09 14.14 0.72
CA LEU A 98 -2.99 14.89 1.35
C LEU A 98 -2.77 16.28 0.72
N ALA A 99 -3.53 16.65 -0.32
CA ALA A 99 -3.31 17.94 -0.98
C ALA A 99 -3.78 19.12 -0.12
N ALA A 100 -2.87 20.09 0.04
CA ALA A 100 -3.19 21.39 0.63
C ALA A 100 -3.81 22.37 -0.39
N SER A 101 -3.72 22.08 -1.70
CA SER A 101 -4.21 22.95 -2.77
C SER A 101 -5.48 22.38 -3.42
N GLY A 102 -6.44 23.26 -3.70
CA GLY A 102 -7.70 22.88 -4.38
C GLY A 102 -7.47 22.33 -5.78
N ALA A 103 -6.42 22.79 -6.48
CA ALA A 103 -6.06 22.28 -7.80
C ALA A 103 -5.57 20.83 -7.75
N ALA A 104 -4.69 20.47 -6.81
CA ALA A 104 -4.21 19.10 -6.66
C ALA A 104 -5.35 18.15 -6.26
N THR A 105 -6.26 18.60 -5.41
CA THR A 105 -7.47 17.83 -5.05
C THR A 105 -8.37 17.61 -6.26
N PHE A 106 -8.58 18.64 -7.10
CA PHE A 106 -9.40 18.53 -8.30
C PHE A 106 -8.80 17.56 -9.33
N PHE A 107 -7.52 17.71 -9.65
CA PHE A 107 -6.84 16.79 -10.57
C PHE A 107 -6.72 15.37 -10.00
N GLY A 108 -6.50 15.24 -8.69
CA GLY A 108 -6.53 13.96 -7.99
C GLY A 108 -7.89 13.29 -8.09
N PHE A 109 -8.99 14.04 -7.94
CA PHE A 109 -10.34 13.51 -8.07
C PHE A 109 -10.63 13.02 -9.49
N VAL A 110 -10.27 13.81 -10.51
CA VAL A 110 -10.37 13.39 -11.92
C VAL A 110 -9.53 12.14 -12.17
N GLY A 111 -8.29 12.12 -11.69
CA GLY A 111 -7.40 10.96 -11.78
C GLY A 111 -7.98 9.72 -11.11
N LEU A 112 -8.63 9.88 -9.95
CA LEU A 112 -9.27 8.79 -9.21
C LEU A 112 -10.44 8.19 -10.00
N VAL A 113 -11.28 9.04 -10.62
CA VAL A 113 -12.38 8.59 -11.48
C VAL A 113 -11.85 7.84 -12.70
N LEU A 114 -10.86 8.40 -13.40
CA LEU A 114 -10.27 7.77 -14.58
C LEU A 114 -9.59 6.43 -14.25
N ALA A 115 -8.84 6.38 -13.14
CA ALA A 115 -8.23 5.13 -12.67
C ALA A 115 -9.29 4.08 -12.32
N SER A 116 -10.38 4.48 -11.66
CA SER A 116 -11.48 3.57 -11.31
C SER A 116 -12.14 2.96 -12.55
N VAL A 117 -12.34 3.74 -13.62
CA VAL A 117 -12.86 3.22 -14.90
C VAL A 117 -11.91 2.19 -15.52
N ASN A 118 -10.60 2.43 -15.48
CA ASN A 118 -9.60 1.50 -16.00
C ASN A 118 -9.57 0.18 -15.19
N ILE A 119 -9.65 0.26 -13.85
CA ILE A 119 -9.76 -0.93 -12.98
C ILE A 119 -10.98 -1.75 -13.36
N VAL A 120 -12.17 -1.13 -13.31
CA VAL A 120 -13.44 -1.86 -13.51
C VAL A 120 -13.53 -2.39 -14.94
N GLY A 121 -13.22 -1.56 -15.94
CA GLY A 121 -13.25 -1.95 -17.35
C GLY A 121 -12.21 -3.02 -17.68
N GLY A 122 -10.99 -2.86 -17.20
CA GLY A 122 -9.88 -3.78 -17.44
C GLY A 122 -10.16 -5.17 -16.88
N PHE A 123 -10.63 -5.28 -15.63
CA PHE A 123 -10.94 -6.57 -15.03
C PHE A 123 -12.22 -7.21 -15.61
N LEU A 124 -13.26 -6.43 -15.92
CA LEU A 124 -14.48 -6.96 -16.53
C LEU A 124 -14.21 -7.58 -17.90
N VAL A 125 -13.47 -6.87 -18.76
CA VAL A 125 -13.14 -7.35 -20.11
C VAL A 125 -12.24 -8.57 -20.03
N THR A 126 -11.23 -8.54 -19.16
CA THR A 126 -10.33 -9.68 -18.93
C THR A 126 -11.10 -10.94 -18.49
N GLN A 127 -12.06 -10.80 -17.56
CA GLN A 127 -12.89 -11.92 -17.13
C GLN A 127 -13.72 -12.51 -18.28
N ARG A 128 -14.28 -11.67 -19.15
CA ARG A 128 -15.01 -12.15 -20.34
C ARG A 128 -14.08 -12.85 -21.33
N MET A 129 -12.85 -12.36 -21.50
CA MET A 129 -11.84 -13.01 -22.36
C MET A 129 -11.41 -14.37 -21.82
N LEU A 130 -11.15 -14.48 -20.52
CA LEU A 130 -10.77 -15.74 -19.87
C LEU A 130 -11.92 -16.74 -19.77
N ALA A 131 -13.16 -16.26 -19.65
CA ALA A 131 -14.34 -17.12 -19.62
C ALA A 131 -14.53 -17.91 -20.94
N MET A 132 -14.05 -17.39 -22.07
CA MET A 132 -14.09 -18.09 -23.37
C MET A 132 -13.16 -19.31 -23.45
N TYR A 133 -12.18 -19.42 -22.53
CA TYR A 133 -11.27 -20.56 -22.44
C TYR A 133 -11.71 -21.62 -21.43
N LYS A 134 -12.78 -21.36 -20.66
CA LYS A 134 -13.40 -22.41 -19.82
C LYS A 134 -14.13 -23.39 -20.73
N LYS A 135 -13.81 -24.69 -20.60
CA LYS A 135 -14.65 -25.74 -21.22
C LYS A 135 -16.07 -25.57 -20.70
N LYS A 136 -17.04 -25.55 -21.61
CA LYS A 136 -18.46 -25.66 -21.28
C LYS A 136 -18.63 -26.96 -20.48
N ASP A 137 -18.94 -26.85 -19.19
CA ASP A 137 -19.37 -28.00 -18.41
C ASP A 137 -20.55 -28.62 -19.17
N ARG A 138 -20.44 -29.94 -19.40
CA ARG A 138 -21.51 -30.72 -20.01
C ARG A 138 -22.75 -30.68 -19.14
#